data_AF-A0AAU2XUI8-F1
#
_entry.id   AF-A0AAU2XUI8-F1
#
_cell.length_a   1.000
_cell.length_b   1.000
_cell.length_c   1.000
_cell.angle_alpha   90.00
_cell.angle_beta   90.00
_cell.angle_gamma   90.00
#
_symmetry.space_group_name_H-M   'P 1'
#
loop_
_entity.id
_entity.type
_entity.pdbx_description
1 polymer ?
#
loop_
_entity_poly.entity_id
_entity_poly.type
_entity_poly.pdbx_seq_one_letter_code
_entity_poly.pdbx_strand_id
1 'polypeptide(L)'
;MDRHLPFDALHNFRDLGGYTTPDGHRIRPGRLYRADSLGKLAEGTEDWDRFLALGIRTVIDLRHPWEAESSGRAPAHPSFTYHNLSIEHRSYNQAAQTPDVDPGPYLAKRYMEVAADGVKEIRRALELVAAAAESAEPLVFHCASGKDRTGQLAALILGLLGIPDETVIEDYSLTELATPALLADWKARNNGHEPTWPGFGRAPQSVMRLFLASLTARYGSTENYVKNELSLDAKALATTLRTALLEPHPTTWPPLTYRRATPADAPTLVRLRDSSALWQLARGIDQWQPGEKDETHFRTRMEQGEVWLAHAGPHLAGAWELWWDDQAAWGPRPADAGYIHRLMTTPHTAPPGTGRELLARAESRILATGRPYARLDCLASNPRLRAYYESAGYRVVGEQPAKDGGLGSPYAVTLLEKRLV
;
A
#
# COMPACT_ATOMS: atom_id res chain seq x y z
N MET A 1 9.60 8.13 -1.90
CA MET A 1 9.57 7.90 -0.44
C MET A 1 8.92 6.54 -0.19
N ASP A 2 9.53 5.69 0.63
CA ASP A 2 8.88 4.45 1.07
C ASP A 2 7.95 4.77 2.23
N ARG A 3 6.66 4.43 2.07
CA ARG A 3 5.63 4.74 3.07
C ARG A 3 5.54 3.66 4.14
N HIS A 4 5.92 2.43 3.81
CA HIS A 4 5.98 1.36 4.81
C HIS A 4 7.32 1.44 5.52
N LEU A 5 7.27 1.75 6.81
CA LEU A 5 8.46 1.82 7.62
C LEU A 5 8.73 0.42 8.17
N PRO A 6 9.93 -0.13 7.97
CA PRO A 6 10.23 -1.47 8.47
C PRO A 6 10.24 -1.43 10.00
N PHE A 7 9.60 -2.41 10.61
CA PHE A 7 9.69 -2.76 12.02
C PHE A 7 9.65 -4.29 12.07
N ASP A 8 10.35 -4.89 13.02
CA ASP A 8 10.33 -6.34 13.20
C ASP A 8 9.05 -6.77 13.96
N ALA A 9 8.66 -5.98 14.96
CA ALA A 9 7.51 -6.23 15.83
C ALA A 9 6.19 -5.66 15.27
N LEU A 10 6.23 -4.62 14.43
CA LEU A 10 5.03 -3.99 13.85
C LEU A 10 4.87 -4.40 12.39
N HIS A 11 3.67 -4.87 12.03
CA HIS A 11 3.45 -5.42 10.70
C HIS A 11 2.70 -4.48 9.77
N ASN A 12 2.01 -3.47 10.31
CA ASN A 12 1.11 -2.61 9.55
C ASN A 12 1.39 -1.11 9.79
N PHE A 13 2.65 -0.74 10.05
CA PHE A 13 3.09 0.63 10.26
C PHE A 13 3.43 1.33 8.95
N ARG A 14 2.79 2.47 8.66
CA ARG A 14 3.08 3.29 7.48
C ARG A 14 2.74 4.77 7.64
N ASP A 15 3.42 5.57 6.84
CA ASP A 15 3.17 7.00 6.62
C ASP A 15 2.03 7.20 5.60
N LEU A 16 1.10 8.12 5.91
CA LEU A 16 0.05 8.56 4.98
C LEU A 16 0.52 9.64 3.99
N GLY A 17 1.75 10.13 4.13
CA GLY A 17 2.38 11.08 3.23
C GLY A 17 2.50 10.59 1.78
N GLY A 18 2.55 11.53 0.83
CA GLY A 18 2.79 11.25 -0.59
C GLY A 18 1.54 11.04 -1.45
N TYR A 19 0.37 10.77 -0.87
CA TYR A 19 -0.88 10.74 -1.64
C TYR A 19 -1.20 12.11 -2.22
N THR A 20 -1.71 12.13 -3.45
CA THR A 20 -1.92 13.35 -4.22
C THR A 20 -3.39 13.73 -4.29
N THR A 21 -3.64 15.04 -4.23
CA THR A 21 -4.95 15.63 -4.48
C THR A 21 -5.09 16.00 -5.96
N PRO A 22 -6.31 16.04 -6.53
CA PRO A 22 -6.51 16.45 -7.92
C PRO A 22 -6.04 17.88 -8.26
N ASP A 23 -5.92 18.74 -7.26
CA ASP A 23 -5.46 20.12 -7.40
C ASP A 23 -3.92 20.28 -7.33
N GLY A 24 -3.17 19.18 -7.44
CA GLY A 24 -1.71 19.20 -7.58
C GLY A 24 -0.94 19.35 -6.27
N HIS A 25 -1.55 19.06 -5.13
CA HIS A 25 -0.86 18.93 -3.85
C HIS A 25 -0.61 17.47 -3.50
N ARG A 26 0.22 17.25 -2.48
CA ARG A 26 0.42 15.95 -1.85
C ARG A 26 0.44 16.07 -0.33
N ILE A 27 0.13 14.98 0.36
CA ILE A 27 0.30 14.90 1.81
C ILE A 27 1.80 14.98 2.16
N ARG A 28 2.14 15.86 3.09
CA ARG A 28 3.47 16.05 3.63
C ARG A 28 3.97 14.75 4.28
N PRO A 29 5.14 14.24 3.85
CA PRO A 29 5.85 13.15 4.52
C PRO A 29 6.05 13.38 6.01
N GLY A 30 5.99 12.30 6.79
CA GLY A 30 6.43 12.24 8.18
C GLY A 30 5.55 12.99 9.17
N ARG A 31 4.29 13.28 8.81
CA ARG A 31 3.33 14.00 9.67
C ARG A 31 2.28 13.10 10.28
N LEU A 32 1.80 12.11 9.55
CA LEU A 32 0.67 11.30 9.97
C LEU A 32 0.91 9.83 9.65
N TYR A 33 0.98 9.02 10.70
CA TYR A 33 1.24 7.59 10.62
C TYR A 33 0.02 6.79 11.05
N ARG A 34 -0.11 5.60 10.50
CA ARG A 34 -1.05 4.57 10.95
C ARG A 34 -0.30 3.28 11.26
N ALA A 35 -0.78 2.52 12.24
CA ALA A 35 -0.11 1.30 12.70
C ALA A 35 -1.05 0.21 13.19
N ASP A 36 -0.55 -1.03 13.29
CA ASP A 36 -1.06 -2.06 14.21
C ASP A 36 -0.65 -1.75 15.66
N SER A 37 -0.97 -2.66 16.59
CA SER A 37 -0.81 -2.40 18.02
C SER A 37 0.62 -2.03 18.40
N LEU A 38 0.81 -0.80 18.90
CA LEU A 38 2.09 -0.33 19.42
C LEU A 38 2.49 -0.98 20.76
N GLY A 39 1.59 -1.75 21.38
CA GLY A 39 1.91 -2.56 22.56
C GLY A 39 2.90 -3.71 22.30
N LYS A 40 3.24 -3.95 21.02
CA LYS A 40 4.29 -4.89 20.62
C LYS A 40 5.71 -4.31 20.73
N LEU A 41 5.84 -2.99 20.84
CA LEU A 41 7.15 -2.36 21.02
C LEU A 41 7.68 -2.64 22.43
N ALA A 42 8.99 -2.83 22.53
CA ALA A 42 9.70 -3.03 23.78
C ALA A 42 10.84 -2.03 23.92
N GLU A 43 10.94 -1.37 25.07
CA GLU A 43 12.02 -0.42 25.36
C GLU A 43 13.41 -1.09 25.20
N GLY A 44 14.39 -0.32 24.72
CA GLY A 44 15.76 -0.81 24.50
C GLY A 44 15.95 -1.70 23.26
N THR A 45 14.95 -1.79 22.38
CA THR A 45 15.05 -2.50 21.08
C THR A 45 15.28 -1.50 19.94
N GLU A 46 15.83 -1.99 18.81
CA GLU A 46 16.00 -1.16 17.60
C GLU A 46 14.68 -0.61 17.06
N ASP A 47 13.58 -1.38 17.17
CA ASP A 47 12.24 -0.94 16.81
C ASP A 47 11.76 0.21 17.69
N TRP A 48 12.07 0.19 18.99
CA TRP A 48 11.76 1.30 19.88
C TRP A 48 12.56 2.55 19.54
N ASP A 49 13.86 2.42 19.31
CA ASP A 49 14.71 3.54 18.89
C ASP A 49 14.24 4.13 17.55
N ARG A 50 13.83 3.25 16.61
CA ARG A 50 13.25 3.65 15.34
C ARG A 50 11.93 4.41 15.52
N PHE A 51 11.05 3.92 16.40
CA PHE A 51 9.79 4.60 16.72
C PHE A 51 10.04 5.99 17.32
N LEU A 52 10.97 6.12 18.26
CA LEU A 52 11.35 7.41 18.86
C LEU A 52 11.97 8.36 17.83
N ALA A 53 12.77 7.85 16.90
CA ALA A 53 13.39 8.64 15.84
C ALA A 53 12.38 9.26 14.86
N LEU A 54 11.14 8.73 14.78
CA LEU A 54 10.06 9.35 14.01
C LEU A 54 9.58 10.69 14.60
N GLY A 55 9.95 11.00 15.85
CA GLY A 55 9.60 12.26 16.50
C GLY A 55 8.11 12.39 16.81
N ILE A 56 7.39 11.27 16.91
CA ILE A 56 5.95 11.24 17.24
C ILE A 56 5.71 11.94 18.57
N ARG A 57 4.72 12.83 18.60
CA ARG A 57 4.29 13.59 19.79
C ARG A 57 2.92 13.19 20.32
N THR A 58 2.10 12.55 19.49
CA THR A 58 0.77 12.09 19.87
C THR A 58 0.54 10.66 19.38
N VAL A 59 0.07 9.80 20.29
CA VAL A 59 -0.33 8.42 20.01
C VAL A 59 -1.84 8.31 20.29
N ILE A 60 -2.62 7.95 19.28
CA ILE A 60 -4.05 7.66 19.42
C ILE A 60 -4.27 6.14 19.30
N ASP A 61 -4.69 5.52 20.40
CA ASP A 61 -5.05 4.11 20.47
C ASP A 61 -6.57 3.96 20.38
N LEU A 62 -7.04 3.43 19.25
CA LEU A 62 -8.46 3.26 18.94
C LEU A 62 -9.05 1.97 19.51
N ARG A 63 -8.26 1.18 20.26
CA ARG A 63 -8.73 -0.06 20.86
C ARG A 63 -9.68 0.19 22.03
N HIS A 64 -10.48 -0.81 22.37
CA HIS A 64 -11.15 -0.82 23.66
C HIS A 64 -10.13 -0.79 24.81
N PRO A 65 -10.46 -0.19 25.96
CA PRO A 65 -9.56 -0.20 27.12
C PRO A 65 -9.09 -1.61 27.51
N TRP A 66 -9.98 -2.61 27.47
CA TRP A 66 -9.66 -4.00 27.81
C TRP A 66 -8.66 -4.65 26.84
N GLU A 67 -8.67 -4.29 25.56
CA GLU A 67 -7.67 -4.77 24.59
C GLU A 67 -6.31 -4.19 24.92
N ALA A 68 -6.25 -2.89 25.26
CA ALA A 68 -5.02 -2.20 25.61
C ALA A 68 -4.42 -2.70 26.93
N GLU A 69 -5.27 -3.07 27.89
CA GLU A 69 -4.85 -3.70 29.15
C GLU A 69 -4.34 -5.13 28.93
N SER A 70 -5.03 -5.92 28.10
CA SER A 70 -4.67 -7.33 27.86
C SER A 70 -3.43 -7.50 26.97
N SER A 71 -3.25 -6.66 25.97
CA SER A 71 -2.19 -6.80 24.94
C SER A 71 -1.14 -5.69 25.00
N GLY A 72 -1.13 -4.91 26.07
CA GLY A 72 -0.19 -3.81 26.29
C GLY A 72 -0.54 -2.53 25.54
N ARG A 73 -0.12 -1.42 26.12
CA ARG A 73 -0.09 -0.08 25.50
C ARG A 73 1.28 0.16 24.89
N ALA A 74 1.40 1.18 24.04
CA ALA A 74 2.71 1.71 23.68
C ALA A 74 3.51 2.00 24.98
N PRO A 75 4.80 1.61 25.08
CA PRO A 75 5.62 1.92 26.24
C PRO A 75 5.56 3.41 26.58
N ALA A 76 5.39 3.75 27.86
CA ALA A 76 5.22 5.14 28.26
C ALA A 76 6.52 5.90 28.08
N HIS A 77 6.47 7.07 27.42
CA HIS A 77 7.66 7.87 27.18
C HIS A 77 7.32 9.37 27.20
N PRO A 78 8.18 10.24 27.78
CA PRO A 78 7.89 11.67 27.90
C PRO A 78 7.85 12.43 26.56
N SER A 79 8.29 11.82 25.44
CA SER A 79 8.31 12.50 24.14
C SER A 79 6.95 12.59 23.45
N PHE A 80 5.94 11.84 23.91
CA PHE A 80 4.60 11.83 23.33
C PHE A 80 3.50 11.69 24.38
N THR A 81 2.30 12.15 24.02
CA THR A 81 1.08 11.93 24.80
C THR A 81 0.28 10.77 24.23
N TYR A 82 -0.19 9.87 25.10
CA TYR A 82 -1.03 8.73 24.74
C TYR A 82 -2.51 9.02 25.02
N HIS A 83 -3.35 8.77 24.03
CA HIS A 83 -4.82 8.89 24.12
C HIS A 83 -5.47 7.57 23.73
N ASN A 84 -6.22 6.94 24.63
CA ASN A 84 -7.08 5.81 24.29
C ASN A 84 -8.50 6.31 23.95
N LEU A 85 -8.88 6.20 22.68
CA LEU A 85 -10.14 6.68 22.12
C LEU A 85 -10.84 5.54 21.37
N SER A 86 -11.51 4.63 22.09
CA SER A 86 -12.22 3.51 21.45
C SER A 86 -13.40 3.99 20.62
N ILE A 87 -13.24 4.02 19.29
CA ILE A 87 -14.31 4.42 18.38
C ILE A 87 -15.35 3.31 18.16
N GLU A 88 -15.01 2.07 18.48
CA GLU A 88 -15.93 0.94 18.36
C GLU A 88 -16.65 0.74 19.70
N HIS A 89 -17.97 0.80 19.68
CA HIS A 89 -18.80 0.61 20.88
C HIS A 89 -19.55 -0.73 20.87
N ARG A 90 -19.59 -1.41 19.72
CA ARG A 90 -20.20 -2.73 19.55
C ARG A 90 -19.14 -3.73 19.12
N SER A 91 -18.84 -4.70 19.99
CA SER A 91 -17.96 -5.80 19.63
C SER A 91 -18.56 -6.61 18.48
N TYR A 92 -17.71 -7.08 17.57
CA TYR A 92 -18.16 -8.00 16.54
C TYR A 92 -18.77 -9.26 17.17
N ASN A 93 -19.92 -9.68 16.66
CA ASN A 93 -20.43 -11.00 16.96
C ASN A 93 -19.57 -12.03 16.23
N GLN A 94 -18.54 -12.54 16.91
CA GLN A 94 -17.61 -13.51 16.33
C GLN A 94 -18.31 -14.81 15.92
N ALA A 95 -19.37 -15.21 16.61
CA ALA A 95 -20.16 -16.39 16.24
C ALA A 95 -20.91 -16.23 14.91
N ALA A 96 -21.10 -14.99 14.43
CA ALA A 96 -21.68 -14.70 13.13
C ALA A 96 -20.64 -14.59 12.01
N GLN A 97 -19.35 -14.86 12.27
CA GLN A 97 -18.28 -14.83 11.27
C GLN A 97 -17.97 -16.25 10.78
N THR A 98 -18.92 -16.81 10.04
CA THR A 98 -18.80 -18.13 9.42
C THR A 98 -18.13 -18.02 8.04
N PRO A 99 -17.61 -19.14 7.47
CA PRO A 99 -16.93 -19.11 6.17
C PRO A 99 -17.74 -18.55 4.99
N ASP A 100 -19.06 -18.61 5.05
CA ASP A 100 -20.00 -18.08 4.04
C ASP A 100 -20.21 -16.56 4.13
N VAL A 101 -19.69 -15.89 5.17
CA VAL A 101 -19.83 -14.45 5.34
C VAL A 101 -18.75 -13.71 4.56
N ASP A 102 -19.18 -12.99 3.52
CA ASP A 102 -18.32 -12.09 2.75
C ASP A 102 -17.84 -10.92 3.65
N PRO A 103 -16.51 -10.74 3.82
CA PRO A 103 -15.95 -9.62 4.58
C PRO A 103 -16.36 -8.25 4.09
N GLY A 104 -16.56 -8.05 2.79
CA GLY A 104 -16.89 -6.75 2.20
C GLY A 104 -18.16 -6.14 2.80
N PRO A 105 -19.35 -6.69 2.50
CA PRO A 105 -20.61 -6.18 3.03
C PRO A 105 -20.70 -6.25 4.56
N TYR A 106 -20.16 -7.30 5.18
CA TYR A 106 -20.21 -7.46 6.63
C TYR A 106 -19.45 -6.34 7.34
N LEU A 107 -18.17 -6.13 7.02
CA LEU A 107 -17.35 -5.12 7.69
C LEU A 107 -17.78 -3.70 7.32
N ALA A 108 -18.20 -3.44 6.08
CA ALA A 108 -18.73 -2.13 5.70
C ALA A 108 -19.94 -1.73 6.54
N LYS A 109 -20.85 -2.68 6.83
CA LYS A 109 -21.97 -2.45 7.76
C LYS A 109 -21.48 -2.12 9.17
N ARG A 110 -20.46 -2.82 9.68
CA ARG A 110 -19.87 -2.55 11.01
C ARG A 110 -19.20 -1.17 11.05
N TYR A 111 -18.53 -0.76 9.98
CA TYR A 111 -17.91 0.56 9.90
C TYR A 111 -18.98 1.67 9.93
N MET A 112 -20.13 1.45 9.30
CA MET A 112 -21.27 2.39 9.41
C MET A 112 -21.87 2.46 10.82
N GLU A 113 -21.84 1.36 11.59
CA GLU A 113 -22.24 1.39 13.01
C GLU A 113 -21.24 2.15 13.87
N VAL A 114 -19.94 1.95 13.64
CA VAL A 114 -18.87 2.72 14.30
C VAL A 114 -18.99 4.22 13.97
N ALA A 115 -19.27 4.58 12.72
CA ALA A 115 -19.53 5.97 12.35
C ALA A 115 -20.76 6.56 13.05
N ALA A 116 -21.79 5.76 13.33
CA ALA A 116 -22.99 6.22 14.02
C ALA A 116 -22.81 6.32 15.55
N ASP A 117 -22.05 5.42 16.16
CA ASP A 117 -21.96 5.31 17.61
C ASP A 117 -20.70 5.97 18.19
N GLY A 118 -19.56 5.88 17.48
CA GLY A 118 -18.25 6.37 17.91
C GLY A 118 -18.06 7.88 17.78
N VAL A 119 -19.15 8.65 17.68
CA VAL A 119 -19.17 10.08 17.37
C VAL A 119 -18.23 10.89 18.26
N LYS A 120 -18.27 10.65 19.57
CA LYS A 120 -17.46 11.40 20.55
C LYS A 120 -15.97 11.15 20.36
N GLU A 121 -15.57 9.89 20.20
CA GLU A 121 -14.18 9.48 20.06
C GLU A 121 -13.61 9.84 18.69
N ILE A 122 -14.41 9.71 17.62
CA ILE A 122 -14.02 10.15 16.26
C ILE A 122 -13.85 11.67 16.23
N ARG A 123 -14.79 12.45 16.82
CA ARG A 123 -14.64 13.90 16.98
C ARG A 123 -13.32 14.22 17.67
N ARG A 124 -13.07 13.60 18.82
CA ARG A 124 -11.86 13.87 19.61
C ARG A 124 -10.58 13.48 18.86
N ALA A 125 -10.59 12.39 18.12
CA ALA A 125 -9.45 11.98 17.30
C ALA A 125 -9.16 13.00 16.19
N LEU A 126 -10.18 13.52 15.49
CA LEU A 126 -10.00 14.55 14.46
C LEU A 126 -9.49 15.87 15.04
N GLU A 127 -9.95 16.27 16.23
CA GLU A 127 -9.42 17.45 16.93
C GLU A 127 -7.93 17.29 17.27
N LEU A 128 -7.51 16.12 17.76
CA LEU A 128 -6.09 15.84 18.04
C LEU A 128 -5.25 15.83 16.75
N VAL A 129 -5.78 15.28 15.66
CA VAL A 129 -5.12 15.31 14.35
C VAL A 129 -4.97 16.75 13.85
N ALA A 130 -6.00 17.59 14.00
CA ALA A 130 -5.93 19.00 13.63
C ALA A 130 -4.89 19.76 14.47
N ALA A 131 -4.91 19.58 15.79
CA ALA A 131 -3.95 20.21 16.69
C ALA A 131 -2.50 19.81 16.38
N ALA A 132 -2.24 18.51 16.16
CA ALA A 132 -0.92 18.02 15.78
C ALA A 132 -0.48 18.54 14.40
N ALA A 133 -1.42 18.67 13.46
CA ALA A 133 -1.14 19.24 12.15
C ALA A 133 -0.73 20.73 12.28
N GLU A 134 -1.48 21.52 13.05
CA GLU A 134 -1.19 22.95 13.29
C GLU A 134 0.15 23.17 13.98
N SER A 135 0.52 22.33 14.94
CA SER A 135 1.83 22.37 15.60
C SER A 135 2.96 21.76 14.76
N ALA A 136 2.64 21.21 13.58
CA ALA A 136 3.56 20.46 12.72
C ALA A 136 4.26 19.33 13.49
N GLU A 137 3.55 18.66 14.39
CA GLU A 137 4.04 17.54 15.18
C GLU A 137 3.57 16.20 14.60
N PRO A 138 4.47 15.21 14.43
CA PRO A 138 4.07 13.90 13.93
C PRO A 138 3.12 13.16 14.89
N LEU A 139 2.08 12.56 14.34
CA LEU A 139 1.08 11.78 15.08
C LEU A 139 0.96 10.38 14.51
N VAL A 140 0.74 9.39 15.38
CA VAL A 140 0.35 8.04 14.98
C VAL A 140 -1.00 7.66 15.57
N PHE A 141 -1.84 6.99 14.79
CA PHE A 141 -3.05 6.36 15.29
C PHE A 141 -3.08 4.87 14.95
N HIS A 142 -3.55 4.05 15.86
CA HIS A 142 -3.50 2.59 15.71
C HIS A 142 -4.72 1.90 16.33
N CYS A 143 -4.88 0.63 16.01
CA CYS A 143 -5.78 -0.27 16.74
C CYS A 143 -5.06 -1.61 16.97
N ALA A 144 -5.77 -2.75 17.00
CA ALA A 144 -5.13 -4.05 17.16
C ALA A 144 -4.30 -4.46 15.93
N SER A 145 -4.93 -4.44 14.74
CA SER A 145 -4.31 -4.84 13.46
C SER A 145 -3.96 -3.67 12.56
N GLY A 146 -4.33 -2.45 12.94
CA GLY A 146 -4.19 -1.27 12.08
C GLY A 146 -5.12 -1.30 10.86
N LYS A 147 -6.12 -2.19 10.84
CA LYS A 147 -7.05 -2.40 9.71
C LYS A 147 -8.34 -1.61 9.85
N ASP A 148 -9.19 -2.01 10.80
CA ASP A 148 -10.61 -1.61 10.82
C ASP A 148 -10.82 -0.20 11.37
N ARG A 149 -10.62 -0.03 12.69
CA ARG A 149 -10.82 1.26 13.37
C ARG A 149 -9.84 2.31 12.85
N THR A 150 -8.59 1.90 12.65
CA THR A 150 -7.55 2.70 11.99
C THR A 150 -7.93 3.05 10.55
N GLY A 151 -8.45 2.11 9.76
CA GLY A 151 -8.84 2.35 8.38
C GLY A 151 -10.00 3.34 8.26
N GLN A 152 -10.96 3.28 9.17
CA GLN A 152 -12.07 4.25 9.23
C GLN A 152 -11.58 5.66 9.53
N LEU A 153 -10.74 5.83 10.56
CA LEU A 153 -10.18 7.15 10.87
C LEU A 153 -9.30 7.69 9.72
N ALA A 154 -8.48 6.82 9.11
CA ALA A 154 -7.69 7.17 7.93
C ALA A 154 -8.57 7.64 6.77
N ALA A 155 -9.67 6.93 6.48
CA ALA A 155 -10.59 7.30 5.41
C ALA A 155 -11.24 8.68 5.62
N LEU A 156 -11.66 9.00 6.85
CA LEU A 156 -12.21 10.32 7.18
C LEU A 156 -11.16 11.44 7.01
N ILE A 157 -9.93 11.22 7.47
CA ILE A 157 -8.84 12.21 7.34
C ILE A 157 -8.48 12.42 5.87
N LEU A 158 -8.29 11.33 5.11
CA LEU A 158 -7.96 11.41 3.68
C LEU A 158 -9.08 12.07 2.87
N GLY A 159 -10.35 11.82 3.22
CA GLY A 159 -11.50 12.50 2.62
C GLY A 159 -11.49 14.01 2.89
N LEU A 160 -11.24 14.44 4.13
CA LEU A 160 -11.11 15.87 4.49
C LEU A 160 -9.90 16.55 3.80
N LEU A 161 -8.86 15.78 3.49
CA LEU A 161 -7.72 16.25 2.72
C LEU A 161 -8.01 16.32 1.21
N GLY A 162 -9.17 15.83 0.75
CA GLY A 162 -9.54 15.82 -0.67
C GLY A 162 -8.78 14.77 -1.49
N ILE A 163 -8.34 13.68 -0.85
CA ILE A 163 -7.75 12.53 -1.54
C ILE A 163 -8.86 11.71 -2.19
N PRO A 164 -8.71 11.28 -3.46
CA PRO A 164 -9.74 10.49 -4.16
C PRO A 164 -10.05 9.16 -3.46
N ASP A 165 -11.31 8.75 -3.49
CA ASP A 165 -11.80 7.50 -2.89
C ASP A 165 -11.00 6.28 -3.36
N GLU A 166 -10.60 6.22 -4.63
CA GLU A 166 -9.75 5.13 -5.15
C GLU A 166 -8.45 5.02 -4.35
N THR A 167 -7.82 6.16 -4.04
CA THR A 167 -6.57 6.20 -3.26
C THR A 167 -6.80 5.86 -1.79
N VAL A 168 -7.96 6.20 -1.22
CA VAL A 168 -8.36 5.76 0.13
C VAL A 168 -8.53 4.24 0.19
N ILE A 169 -9.17 3.65 -0.83
CA ILE A 169 -9.35 2.19 -0.96
C ILE A 169 -7.99 1.50 -1.12
N GLU A 170 -7.09 2.07 -1.91
CA GLU A 170 -5.72 1.57 -2.05
C GLU A 170 -5.00 1.56 -0.70
N ASP A 171 -5.02 2.67 0.05
CA ASP A 171 -4.39 2.76 1.36
C ASP A 171 -4.88 1.69 2.34
N TYR A 172 -6.20 1.47 2.35
CA TYR A 172 -6.82 0.44 3.17
C TYR A 172 -6.30 -0.95 2.80
N SER A 173 -6.27 -1.25 1.50
CA SER A 173 -5.89 -2.57 0.96
C SER A 173 -4.42 -2.93 1.19
N LEU A 174 -3.53 -1.95 1.42
CA LEU A 174 -2.13 -2.20 1.79
C LEU A 174 -1.99 -3.04 3.07
N THR A 175 -3.03 -3.11 3.90
CA THR A 175 -3.08 -4.00 5.06
C THR A 175 -3.03 -5.50 4.68
N GLU A 176 -3.37 -5.86 3.44
CA GLU A 176 -3.20 -7.23 2.93
C GLU A 176 -1.73 -7.69 3.04
N LEU A 177 -0.76 -6.78 2.88
CA LEU A 177 0.67 -7.09 3.03
C LEU A 177 1.03 -7.55 4.45
N ALA A 178 0.29 -7.07 5.45
CA ALA A 178 0.50 -7.42 6.85
C ALA A 178 -0.28 -8.68 7.27
N THR A 179 -1.21 -9.17 6.45
CA THR A 179 -2.16 -10.22 6.84
C THR A 179 -1.47 -11.52 7.26
N PRO A 180 -0.45 -12.05 6.55
CA PRO A 180 0.24 -13.27 6.98
C PRO A 180 0.85 -13.15 8.40
N ALA A 181 1.49 -12.03 8.70
CA ALA A 181 2.11 -11.78 9.99
C ALA A 181 1.05 -11.55 11.10
N LEU A 182 0.00 -10.79 10.81
CA LEU A 182 -1.14 -10.60 11.74
C LEU A 182 -1.84 -11.93 12.07
N LEU A 183 -1.97 -12.82 11.08
CA LEU A 183 -2.51 -14.16 11.27
C LEU A 183 -1.57 -15.01 12.13
N ALA A 184 -0.26 -14.96 11.89
CA ALA A 184 0.74 -15.65 12.71
C ALA A 184 0.68 -15.19 14.18
N ASP A 185 0.63 -13.88 14.43
CA ASP A 185 0.46 -13.30 15.77
C ASP A 185 -0.83 -13.78 16.46
N TRP A 186 -1.92 -13.87 15.69
CA TRP A 186 -3.18 -14.34 16.22
C TRP A 186 -3.10 -15.81 16.60
N LYS A 187 -2.53 -16.67 15.74
CA LYS A 187 -2.32 -18.09 16.04
C LYS A 187 -1.47 -18.28 17.29
N ALA A 188 -0.38 -17.53 17.41
CA ALA A 188 0.51 -17.59 18.57
C ALA A 188 -0.24 -17.27 19.88
N ARG A 189 -1.11 -16.25 19.88
CA ARG A 189 -1.93 -15.88 21.05
C ARG A 189 -3.09 -16.83 21.33
N ASN A 190 -3.47 -17.65 20.36
CA ASN A 190 -4.59 -18.58 20.46
C ASN A 190 -4.13 -20.04 20.42
N ASN A 191 -2.96 -20.35 20.98
CA ASN A 191 -2.43 -21.72 21.11
C ASN A 191 -2.41 -22.51 19.77
N GLY A 192 -2.11 -21.83 18.67
CA GLY A 192 -2.03 -22.42 17.33
C GLY A 192 -3.37 -22.73 16.66
N HIS A 193 -4.51 -22.33 17.25
CA HIS A 193 -5.80 -22.46 16.58
C HIS A 193 -5.85 -21.62 15.30
N GLU A 194 -6.74 -21.99 14.37
CA GLU A 194 -7.06 -21.21 13.18
C GLU A 194 -8.29 -20.32 13.43
N PRO A 195 -8.36 -19.11 12.86
CA PRO A 195 -9.58 -18.32 12.90
C PRO A 195 -10.70 -19.08 12.17
N THR A 196 -11.89 -19.11 12.76
CA THR A 196 -13.07 -19.73 12.12
C THR A 196 -13.49 -19.01 10.84
N TRP A 197 -13.19 -17.71 10.75
CA TRP A 197 -13.52 -16.88 9.61
C TRP A 197 -12.34 -16.75 8.64
N PRO A 198 -12.43 -17.23 7.39
CA PRO A 198 -11.36 -17.09 6.40
C PRO A 198 -11.03 -15.63 6.04
N GLY A 199 -11.99 -14.71 6.26
CA GLY A 199 -11.80 -13.27 6.09
C GLY A 199 -11.01 -12.62 7.22
N PHE A 200 -10.61 -13.36 8.26
CA PHE A 200 -9.86 -12.81 9.39
C PHE A 200 -8.53 -12.19 8.93
N GLY A 201 -8.23 -10.98 9.44
CA GLY A 201 -7.03 -10.23 9.05
C GLY A 201 -7.08 -9.58 7.66
N ARG A 202 -7.85 -10.13 6.71
CA ARG A 202 -7.97 -9.63 5.33
C ARG A 202 -8.56 -8.23 5.27
N ALA A 203 -8.08 -7.41 4.33
CA ALA A 203 -8.51 -6.05 4.04
C ALA A 203 -8.97 -5.90 2.56
N PRO A 204 -9.99 -6.65 2.12
CA PRO A 204 -10.42 -6.58 0.74
C PRO A 204 -11.02 -5.20 0.44
N GLN A 205 -10.73 -4.70 -0.76
CA GLN A 205 -11.13 -3.36 -1.20
C GLN A 205 -12.63 -3.10 -1.12
N SER A 206 -13.45 -4.16 -1.26
CA SER A 206 -14.90 -4.10 -1.14
C SER A 206 -15.35 -3.51 0.20
N VAL A 207 -14.62 -3.75 1.30
CA VAL A 207 -14.95 -3.19 2.62
C VAL A 207 -14.94 -1.67 2.58
N MET A 208 -13.80 -1.08 2.18
CA MET A 208 -13.64 0.37 2.16
C MET A 208 -14.51 1.01 1.08
N ARG A 209 -14.63 0.37 -0.09
CA ARG A 209 -15.49 0.84 -1.18
C ARG A 209 -16.95 0.93 -0.76
N LEU A 210 -17.49 -0.14 -0.14
CA LEU A 210 -18.88 -0.17 0.33
C LEU A 210 -19.10 0.79 1.51
N PHE A 211 -18.11 0.94 2.40
CA PHE A 211 -18.17 1.92 3.49
C PHE A 211 -18.26 3.35 2.96
N LEU A 212 -17.35 3.78 2.07
CA LEU A 212 -17.36 5.12 1.48
C LEU A 212 -18.65 5.39 0.70
N ALA A 213 -19.13 4.41 -0.06
CA ALA A 213 -20.42 4.49 -0.75
C ALA A 213 -21.59 4.64 0.23
N SER A 214 -21.59 3.89 1.34
CA SER A 214 -22.64 3.97 2.37
C SER A 214 -22.60 5.28 3.14
N LEU A 215 -21.40 5.78 3.45
CA LEU A 215 -21.17 7.07 4.10
C LEU A 215 -21.73 8.20 3.23
N THR A 216 -21.39 8.19 1.94
CA THR A 216 -21.88 9.14 0.94
C THR A 216 -23.40 9.03 0.75
N ALA A 217 -23.94 7.82 0.65
CA ALA A 217 -25.39 7.62 0.49
C ALA A 217 -26.19 8.13 1.70
N ARG A 218 -25.65 7.99 2.93
CA ARG A 218 -26.34 8.39 4.16
C ARG A 218 -26.16 9.86 4.49
N TYR A 219 -24.95 10.39 4.35
CA TYR A 219 -24.61 11.74 4.81
C TYR A 219 -24.36 12.73 3.67
N GLY A 220 -24.28 12.27 2.42
CA GLY A 220 -24.01 13.09 1.23
C GLY A 220 -22.52 13.32 0.98
N SER A 221 -21.70 13.48 2.03
CA SER A 221 -20.24 13.53 1.94
C SER A 221 -19.58 13.30 3.30
N THR A 222 -18.25 13.13 3.32
CA THR A 222 -17.45 13.07 4.56
C THR A 222 -17.59 14.38 5.36
N GLU A 223 -17.58 15.54 4.70
CA GLU A 223 -17.75 16.84 5.34
C GLU A 223 -19.12 16.98 5.99
N ASN A 224 -20.18 16.49 5.34
CA ASN A 224 -21.52 16.50 5.93
C ASN A 224 -21.62 15.57 7.15
N TYR A 225 -20.96 14.41 7.13
CA TYR A 225 -20.86 13.54 8.31
C TYR A 225 -20.16 14.27 9.47
N VAL A 226 -19.00 14.89 9.20
CA VAL A 226 -18.25 15.68 10.18
C VAL A 226 -19.08 16.85 10.74
N LYS A 227 -19.85 17.52 9.88
CA LYS A 227 -20.70 18.63 10.28
C LYS A 227 -21.90 18.19 11.10
N ASN A 228 -22.63 17.19 10.64
CA ASN A 228 -23.96 16.89 11.19
C ASN A 228 -23.89 15.91 12.36
N GLU A 229 -23.06 14.86 12.24
CA GLU A 229 -22.93 13.83 13.29
C GLU A 229 -21.88 14.23 14.31
N LEU A 230 -20.69 14.65 13.83
CA LEU A 230 -19.61 15.04 14.73
C LEU A 230 -19.73 16.48 15.23
N SER A 231 -20.73 17.26 14.76
CA SER A 231 -20.93 18.68 15.10
C SER A 231 -19.63 19.50 15.17
N LEU A 232 -18.76 19.32 14.17
CA LEU A 232 -17.56 20.11 13.93
C LEU A 232 -17.79 21.06 12.75
N ASP A 233 -17.08 22.18 12.68
CA ASP A 233 -17.01 22.95 11.44
C ASP A 233 -16.13 22.20 10.44
N ALA A 234 -16.77 21.41 9.58
CA ALA A 234 -16.08 20.59 8.58
C ALA A 234 -15.22 21.42 7.62
N LYS A 235 -15.66 22.65 7.29
CA LYS A 235 -14.91 23.53 6.38
C LYS A 235 -13.65 24.07 7.07
N ALA A 236 -13.78 24.54 8.30
CA ALA A 236 -12.63 25.00 9.09
C ALA A 236 -11.64 23.86 9.31
N LEU A 237 -12.11 22.68 9.73
CA LEU A 237 -11.28 21.49 9.94
C LEU A 237 -10.54 21.09 8.65
N ALA A 238 -11.25 20.95 7.53
CA ALA A 238 -10.63 20.61 6.24
C ALA A 238 -9.60 21.66 5.82
N THR A 239 -9.90 22.95 6.03
CA THR A 239 -8.95 24.05 5.74
C THR A 239 -7.68 23.90 6.58
N THR A 240 -7.81 23.74 7.89
CA THR A 240 -6.68 23.52 8.81
C THR A 240 -5.84 22.32 8.37
N LEU A 241 -6.47 21.17 8.17
CA LEU A 241 -5.77 19.95 7.76
C LEU A 241 -5.06 20.13 6.41
N ARG A 242 -5.73 20.72 5.42
CA ARG A 242 -5.14 20.93 4.09
C ARG A 242 -3.97 21.91 4.13
N THR A 243 -4.08 23.03 4.85
CA THR A 243 -2.99 24.00 5.00
C THR A 243 -1.77 23.40 5.73
N ALA A 244 -2.03 22.58 6.75
CA ALA A 244 -1.00 22.02 7.61
C ALA A 244 -0.38 20.69 7.10
N LEU A 245 -1.13 19.90 6.35
CA LEU A 245 -0.69 18.58 5.90
C LEU A 245 -0.46 18.47 4.39
N LEU A 246 -0.89 19.44 3.56
CA LEU A 246 -0.61 19.40 2.14
C LEU A 246 0.55 20.32 1.75
N GLU A 247 1.37 19.88 0.81
CA GLU A 247 2.37 20.69 0.14
C GLU A 247 2.20 20.59 -1.38
N PRO A 248 2.62 21.59 -2.16
CA PRO A 248 2.64 21.49 -3.61
C PRO A 248 3.38 20.23 -4.05
N HIS A 249 2.85 19.52 -5.03
CA HIS A 249 3.55 18.38 -5.60
C HIS A 249 4.88 18.83 -6.20
N PRO A 250 6.01 18.14 -5.93
CA PRO A 250 7.30 18.56 -6.46
C PRO A 250 7.31 18.55 -7.98
N THR A 251 7.90 19.62 -8.53
CA THR A 251 8.20 19.75 -9.95
C THR A 251 9.60 19.23 -10.29
N THR A 252 10.44 19.00 -9.28
CA THR A 252 11.78 18.44 -9.41
C THR A 252 11.95 17.23 -8.50
N TRP A 253 12.75 16.27 -8.97
CA TRP A 253 13.04 15.03 -8.26
C TRP A 253 14.54 14.76 -8.32
N PRO A 254 15.13 14.10 -7.31
CA PRO A 254 16.48 13.58 -7.44
C PRO A 254 16.59 12.67 -8.67
N PRO A 255 17.72 12.71 -9.40
CA PRO A 255 17.92 11.80 -10.52
C PRO A 255 17.84 10.35 -10.04
N LEU A 256 17.29 9.47 -10.88
CA LEU A 256 17.26 8.06 -10.56
C LEU A 256 18.67 7.47 -10.59
N THR A 257 18.98 6.72 -9.54
CA THR A 257 20.19 5.90 -9.45
C THR A 257 19.81 4.44 -9.53
N TYR A 258 20.71 3.61 -10.07
CA TYR A 258 20.42 2.22 -10.41
C TYR A 258 21.48 1.29 -9.86
N ARG A 259 21.05 0.17 -9.30
CA ARG A 259 21.95 -0.92 -8.90
C ARG A 259 21.31 -2.28 -9.13
N ARG A 260 22.14 -3.30 -9.31
CA ARG A 260 21.67 -4.69 -9.23
C ARG A 260 21.18 -4.97 -7.81
N ALA A 261 20.10 -5.72 -7.73
CA ALA A 261 19.59 -6.25 -6.48
C ALA A 261 20.49 -7.39 -5.98
N THR A 262 20.54 -7.55 -4.67
CA THR A 262 21.22 -8.61 -3.95
C THR A 262 20.18 -9.52 -3.28
N PRO A 263 20.54 -10.72 -2.79
CA PRO A 263 19.60 -11.59 -2.08
C PRO A 263 18.92 -10.93 -0.87
N ALA A 264 19.57 -9.94 -0.24
CA ALA A 264 19.01 -9.14 0.85
C ALA A 264 17.88 -8.20 0.41
N ASP A 265 17.78 -7.89 -0.89
CA ASP A 265 16.72 -7.04 -1.44
C ASP A 265 15.43 -7.81 -1.77
N ALA A 266 15.42 -9.14 -1.65
CA ALA A 266 14.26 -9.97 -2.00
C ALA A 266 12.96 -9.57 -1.25
N PRO A 267 12.97 -9.30 0.07
CA PRO A 267 11.77 -8.84 0.79
C PRO A 267 11.24 -7.50 0.25
N THR A 268 12.14 -6.59 -0.13
CA THR A 268 11.79 -5.29 -0.72
C THR A 268 11.13 -5.45 -2.09
N LEU A 269 11.62 -6.37 -2.92
CA LEU A 269 11.04 -6.67 -4.23
C LEU A 269 9.65 -7.30 -4.13
N VAL A 270 9.46 -8.25 -3.20
CA VAL A 270 8.14 -8.84 -2.90
C VAL A 270 7.17 -7.75 -2.48
N ARG A 271 7.55 -6.89 -1.53
CA ARG A 271 6.72 -5.77 -1.09
C ARG A 271 6.36 -4.80 -2.21
N LEU A 272 7.33 -4.40 -3.05
CA LEU A 272 7.07 -3.51 -4.18
C LEU A 272 6.09 -4.15 -5.17
N ARG A 273 6.27 -5.43 -5.47
CA ARG A 273 5.39 -6.17 -6.38
C ARG A 273 3.97 -6.26 -5.83
N ASP A 274 3.82 -6.68 -4.58
CA ASP A 274 2.51 -6.89 -3.97
C ASP A 274 1.78 -5.56 -3.73
N SER A 275 2.52 -4.49 -3.38
CA SER A 275 1.96 -3.13 -3.36
C SER A 275 1.45 -2.70 -4.74
N SER A 276 2.19 -3.04 -5.81
CA SER A 276 1.78 -2.75 -7.19
C SER A 276 0.57 -3.59 -7.60
N ALA A 277 0.48 -4.84 -7.17
CA ALA A 277 -0.67 -5.72 -7.41
C ALA A 277 -1.94 -5.18 -6.73
N LEU A 278 -1.84 -4.79 -5.45
CA LEU A 278 -2.96 -4.17 -4.72
C LEU A 278 -3.43 -2.87 -5.39
N TRP A 279 -2.48 -2.03 -5.84
CA TRP A 279 -2.78 -0.81 -6.60
C TRP A 279 -3.51 -1.09 -7.92
N GLN A 280 -3.11 -2.14 -8.64
CA GLN A 280 -3.75 -2.56 -9.89
C GLN A 280 -5.19 -3.04 -9.63
N LEU A 281 -5.37 -3.93 -8.66
CA LEU A 281 -6.68 -4.44 -8.27
C LEU A 281 -7.64 -3.32 -7.86
N ALA A 282 -7.15 -2.30 -7.14
CA ALA A 282 -7.95 -1.15 -6.70
C ALA A 282 -8.53 -0.35 -7.86
N ARG A 283 -7.86 -0.41 -9.02
CA ARG A 283 -8.25 0.23 -10.28
C ARG A 283 -8.92 -0.73 -11.25
N GLY A 284 -9.29 -1.94 -10.81
CA GLY A 284 -9.94 -2.94 -11.65
C GLY A 284 -9.02 -3.56 -12.71
N ILE A 285 -7.70 -3.51 -12.49
CA ILE A 285 -6.71 -4.17 -13.34
C ILE A 285 -6.38 -5.52 -12.71
N ASP A 286 -6.98 -6.60 -13.24
CA ASP A 286 -6.74 -7.97 -12.80
C ASP A 286 -5.60 -8.60 -13.61
N GLN A 287 -4.36 -8.41 -13.15
CA GLN A 287 -3.16 -8.95 -13.81
C GLN A 287 -2.21 -9.61 -12.81
N TRP A 288 -1.90 -8.93 -11.70
CA TRP A 288 -1.05 -9.47 -10.63
C TRP A 288 -1.86 -9.67 -9.37
N GLN A 289 -1.57 -10.77 -8.69
CA GLN A 289 -2.13 -11.06 -7.38
C GLN A 289 -1.04 -10.93 -6.30
N PRO A 290 -1.34 -10.33 -5.13
CA PRO A 290 -0.43 -10.32 -3.99
C PRO A 290 -0.05 -11.74 -3.56
N GLY A 291 1.21 -11.97 -3.18
CA GLY A 291 1.71 -13.28 -2.75
C GLY A 291 2.00 -14.28 -3.88
N GLU A 292 1.75 -13.92 -5.14
CA GLU A 292 2.02 -14.81 -6.29
C GLU A 292 3.53 -15.06 -6.52
N LYS A 293 4.37 -14.11 -6.10
CA LYS A 293 5.84 -14.22 -6.19
C LYS A 293 6.44 -13.92 -4.83
N ASP A 294 7.23 -14.87 -4.34
CA ASP A 294 7.90 -14.80 -3.06
C ASP A 294 9.37 -14.37 -3.22
N GLU A 295 10.10 -14.39 -2.11
CA GLU A 295 11.52 -14.07 -2.11
C GLU A 295 12.35 -15.09 -2.91
N THR A 296 11.91 -16.35 -2.95
CA THR A 296 12.56 -17.43 -3.73
C THR A 296 12.58 -17.08 -5.20
N HIS A 297 11.44 -16.64 -5.75
CA HIS A 297 11.35 -16.17 -7.14
C HIS A 297 12.41 -15.10 -7.42
N PHE A 298 12.49 -14.05 -6.61
CA PHE A 298 13.42 -12.96 -6.86
C PHE A 298 14.89 -13.38 -6.71
N ARG A 299 15.22 -14.24 -5.74
CA ARG A 299 16.57 -14.81 -5.60
C ARG A 299 16.98 -15.61 -6.83
N THR A 300 16.12 -16.51 -7.30
CA THR A 300 16.36 -17.28 -8.53
C THR A 300 16.56 -16.37 -9.74
N ARG A 301 15.81 -15.26 -9.83
CA ARG A 301 15.95 -14.31 -10.94
C ARG A 301 17.25 -13.51 -10.89
N MET A 302 17.77 -13.23 -9.69
CA MET A 302 19.10 -12.61 -9.53
C MET A 302 20.23 -13.55 -9.99
N GLU A 303 20.06 -14.86 -9.85
CA GLU A 303 21.03 -15.89 -10.27
C GLU A 303 20.99 -16.14 -11.79
N GLN A 304 19.78 -16.27 -12.36
CA GLN A 304 19.57 -16.64 -13.77
C GLN A 304 19.61 -15.46 -14.74
N GLY A 305 19.44 -14.24 -14.24
CA GLY A 305 19.38 -13.02 -15.05
C GLY A 305 19.84 -11.82 -14.25
N GLU A 306 19.10 -10.72 -14.34
CA GLU A 306 19.35 -9.54 -13.53
C GLU A 306 18.05 -9.01 -12.94
N VAL A 307 18.12 -8.60 -11.67
CA VAL A 307 17.07 -7.80 -11.04
C VAL A 307 17.71 -6.47 -10.67
N TRP A 308 17.03 -5.38 -10.98
CA TRP A 308 17.55 -4.04 -10.77
C TRP A 308 16.59 -3.23 -9.90
N LEU A 309 17.16 -2.34 -9.10
CA LEU A 309 16.45 -1.38 -8.28
C LEU A 309 16.80 0.03 -8.76
N ALA A 310 15.80 0.90 -8.78
CA ALA A 310 15.93 2.32 -9.02
C ALA A 310 15.58 3.11 -7.77
N HIS A 311 16.41 4.09 -7.42
CA HIS A 311 16.21 4.96 -6.25
C HIS A 311 16.23 6.43 -6.65
N ALA A 312 15.27 7.19 -6.12
CA ALA A 312 15.28 8.65 -6.13
C ALA A 312 15.80 9.13 -4.77
N GLY A 313 17.09 9.49 -4.70
CA GLY A 313 17.77 9.74 -3.44
C GLY A 313 17.75 8.48 -2.55
N PRO A 314 17.34 8.55 -1.27
CA PRO A 314 17.31 7.40 -0.38
C PRO A 314 16.09 6.47 -0.60
N HIS A 315 15.20 6.79 -1.53
CA HIS A 315 13.91 6.12 -1.65
C HIS A 315 13.80 5.24 -2.87
N LEU A 316 13.26 4.03 -2.68
CA LEU A 316 12.92 3.13 -3.77
C LEU A 316 11.88 3.78 -4.70
N ALA A 317 12.23 3.94 -5.97
CA ALA A 317 11.37 4.48 -7.02
C ALA A 317 10.78 3.36 -7.90
N GLY A 318 11.48 2.24 -8.04
CA GLY A 318 11.00 1.11 -8.81
C GLY A 318 12.02 0.00 -8.97
N ALA A 319 11.66 -1.01 -9.74
CA ALA A 319 12.49 -2.17 -10.03
C ALA A 319 12.10 -2.80 -11.37
N TRP A 320 12.99 -3.60 -11.94
CA TRP A 320 12.67 -4.42 -13.10
C TRP A 320 13.54 -5.68 -13.11
N GLU A 321 13.06 -6.69 -13.84
CA GLU A 321 13.84 -7.88 -14.14
C GLU A 321 14.27 -7.86 -15.61
N LEU A 322 15.47 -8.36 -15.86
CA LEU A 322 16.01 -8.56 -17.18
C LEU A 322 16.41 -10.02 -17.34
N TRP A 323 15.74 -10.68 -18.28
CA TRP A 323 15.96 -12.09 -18.61
C TRP A 323 16.72 -12.19 -19.93
N TRP A 324 17.50 -13.25 -20.07
CA TRP A 324 18.32 -13.50 -21.26
C TRP A 324 17.76 -14.60 -22.16
N ASP A 325 16.72 -15.28 -21.70
CA ASP A 325 15.91 -16.24 -22.42
C ASP A 325 14.50 -16.28 -21.80
N ASP A 326 13.48 -16.44 -22.64
CA ASP A 326 12.08 -16.54 -22.21
C ASP A 326 11.28 -17.45 -23.15
N GLN A 327 11.69 -18.73 -23.22
CA GLN A 327 11.04 -19.72 -24.07
C GLN A 327 9.58 -19.97 -23.69
N ALA A 328 9.22 -19.75 -22.43
CA ALA A 328 7.86 -19.96 -21.94
C ALA A 328 6.86 -19.06 -22.67
N ALA A 329 7.24 -17.80 -22.92
CA ALA A 329 6.40 -16.86 -23.67
C ALA A 329 6.72 -16.78 -25.16
N TRP A 330 8.00 -16.75 -25.52
CA TRP A 330 8.45 -16.45 -26.89
C TRP A 330 8.78 -17.67 -27.75
N GLY A 331 8.74 -18.86 -27.16
CA GLY A 331 9.26 -20.09 -27.77
C GLY A 331 10.78 -20.02 -27.99
N PRO A 332 11.36 -21.00 -28.70
CA PRO A 332 12.77 -20.97 -29.07
C PRO A 332 13.09 -19.74 -29.93
N ARG A 333 14.08 -18.95 -29.51
CA ARG A 333 14.55 -17.75 -30.21
C ARG A 333 16.08 -17.69 -30.26
N PRO A 334 16.67 -16.99 -31.24
CA PRO A 334 18.08 -16.66 -31.19
C PRO A 334 18.44 -15.88 -29.92
N ALA A 335 19.69 -15.97 -29.47
CA ALA A 335 20.21 -15.21 -28.32
C ALA A 335 20.48 -13.73 -28.66
N ASP A 336 19.56 -13.08 -29.37
CA ASP A 336 19.67 -11.74 -29.95
C ASP A 336 18.87 -10.67 -29.20
N ALA A 337 18.14 -11.06 -28.14
CA ALA A 337 17.27 -10.15 -27.40
C ALA A 337 17.39 -10.29 -25.88
N GLY A 338 17.22 -9.20 -25.15
CA GLY A 338 16.91 -9.27 -23.71
C GLY A 338 15.41 -9.10 -23.47
N TYR A 339 14.89 -9.73 -22.42
CA TYR A 339 13.46 -9.74 -22.10
C TYR A 339 13.20 -8.96 -20.81
N ILE A 340 12.41 -7.90 -20.90
CA ILE A 340 12.13 -6.99 -19.79
C ILE A 340 10.84 -7.46 -19.12
N HIS A 341 10.94 -7.88 -17.86
CA HIS A 341 9.78 -8.32 -17.09
C HIS A 341 9.63 -7.51 -15.80
N ARG A 342 8.41 -7.50 -15.27
CA ARG A 342 8.09 -6.96 -13.95
C ARG A 342 8.68 -5.56 -13.75
N LEU A 343 8.46 -4.69 -14.72
CA LEU A 343 8.78 -3.27 -14.61
C LEU A 343 7.77 -2.64 -13.63
N MET A 344 8.25 -2.32 -12.43
CA MET A 344 7.45 -1.89 -11.28
C MET A 344 7.89 -0.49 -10.85
N THR A 345 6.92 0.37 -10.56
CA THR A 345 7.16 1.70 -9.98
C THR A 345 6.48 1.77 -8.63
N THR A 346 7.14 2.37 -7.62
CA THR A 346 6.55 2.55 -6.30
C THR A 346 5.27 3.41 -6.41
N PRO A 347 4.08 2.88 -6.07
CA PRO A 347 2.84 3.64 -6.22
C PRO A 347 2.84 4.94 -5.39
N HIS A 348 2.30 6.01 -5.99
CA HIS A 348 2.13 7.36 -5.41
C HIS A 348 3.39 8.15 -5.11
N THR A 349 4.55 7.52 -4.95
CA THR A 349 5.77 8.22 -4.47
C THR A 349 6.97 8.14 -5.41
N ALA A 350 6.88 7.37 -6.49
CA ALA A 350 7.86 7.39 -7.56
C ALA A 350 7.77 8.71 -8.36
N PRO A 351 8.90 9.30 -8.79
CA PRO A 351 8.89 10.45 -9.69
C PRO A 351 8.03 10.19 -10.94
N PRO A 352 7.28 11.18 -11.44
CA PRO A 352 6.61 11.08 -12.73
C PRO A 352 7.59 10.68 -13.84
N GLY A 353 7.19 9.76 -14.72
CA GLY A 353 8.04 9.27 -15.80
C GLY A 353 9.01 8.13 -15.41
N THR A 354 9.09 7.74 -14.13
CA THR A 354 9.98 6.65 -13.67
C THR A 354 9.88 5.42 -14.56
N GLY A 355 8.66 4.95 -14.88
CA GLY A 355 8.49 3.76 -15.72
C GLY A 355 9.14 3.84 -17.10
N ARG A 356 9.22 5.04 -17.71
CA ARG A 356 9.90 5.24 -18.99
C ARG A 356 11.41 5.19 -18.84
N GLU A 357 11.91 5.76 -17.74
CA GLU A 357 13.33 5.76 -17.43
C GLU A 357 13.83 4.34 -17.13
N LEU A 358 13.06 3.54 -16.37
CA LEU A 358 13.37 2.13 -16.13
C LEU A 358 13.42 1.32 -17.43
N LEU A 359 12.46 1.55 -18.33
CA LEU A 359 12.40 0.88 -19.62
C LEU A 359 13.63 1.22 -20.47
N ALA A 360 13.96 2.52 -20.61
CA ALA A 360 15.14 2.97 -21.34
C ALA A 360 16.45 2.45 -20.72
N ARG A 361 16.50 2.32 -19.38
CA ARG A 361 17.67 1.76 -18.69
C ARG A 361 17.83 0.28 -18.96
N ALA A 362 16.74 -0.47 -18.97
CA ALA A 362 16.74 -1.89 -19.34
C ALA A 362 17.17 -2.07 -20.80
N GLU A 363 16.61 -1.30 -21.73
CA GLU A 363 17.04 -1.26 -23.14
C GLU A 363 18.54 -1.00 -23.29
N SER A 364 19.06 0.02 -22.61
CA SER A 364 20.50 0.36 -22.63
C SER A 364 21.36 -0.80 -22.11
N ARG A 365 20.91 -1.50 -21.05
CA ARG A 365 21.61 -2.64 -20.48
C ARG A 365 21.66 -3.82 -21.46
N ILE A 366 20.56 -4.06 -22.19
CA ILE A 366 20.48 -5.11 -23.23
C ILE A 366 21.43 -4.80 -24.37
N LEU A 367 21.40 -3.57 -24.90
CA LEU A 367 22.27 -3.15 -26.00
C LEU A 367 23.75 -3.31 -25.62
N ALA A 368 24.12 -2.98 -24.38
CA ALA A 368 25.48 -3.15 -23.87
C ALA A 368 25.96 -4.62 -23.81
N THR A 369 25.06 -5.60 -23.91
CA THR A 369 25.43 -7.02 -24.06
C THR A 369 25.63 -7.45 -25.52
N GLY A 370 25.51 -6.53 -26.49
CA GLY A 370 25.59 -6.82 -27.92
C GLY A 370 24.31 -7.40 -28.52
N ARG A 371 23.19 -7.35 -27.79
CA ARG A 371 21.88 -7.86 -28.24
C ARG A 371 21.10 -6.74 -28.94
N PRO A 372 20.74 -6.90 -30.24
CA PRO A 372 20.08 -5.84 -31.01
C PRO A 372 18.60 -5.64 -30.68
N TYR A 373 17.96 -6.50 -29.89
CA TYR A 373 16.53 -6.41 -29.60
C TYR A 373 16.22 -6.35 -28.10
N ALA A 374 15.23 -5.53 -27.73
CA ALA A 374 14.53 -5.65 -26.46
C ALA A 374 13.14 -6.24 -26.70
N ARG A 375 12.76 -7.23 -25.90
CA ARG A 375 11.47 -7.91 -25.95
C ARG A 375 10.75 -7.75 -24.60
N LEU A 376 9.43 -7.70 -24.63
CA LEU A 376 8.56 -7.71 -23.46
C LEU A 376 7.17 -8.18 -23.84
N ASP A 377 6.39 -8.55 -22.83
CA ASP A 377 4.99 -8.91 -23.00
C ASP A 377 4.09 -8.01 -22.14
N CYS A 378 2.82 -7.88 -22.54
CA CYS A 378 1.80 -7.24 -21.73
C CYS A 378 0.47 -7.98 -21.83
N LEU A 379 -0.38 -7.82 -20.81
CA LEU A 379 -1.71 -8.44 -20.79
C LEU A 379 -2.52 -7.98 -22.01
N ALA A 380 -3.02 -8.93 -22.81
CA ALA A 380 -3.71 -8.62 -24.07
C ALA A 380 -4.99 -7.78 -23.87
N SER A 381 -5.65 -7.93 -22.72
CA SER A 381 -6.83 -7.15 -22.34
C SER A 381 -6.51 -5.74 -21.80
N ASN A 382 -5.24 -5.33 -21.76
CA ASN A 382 -4.81 -4.02 -21.25
C ASN A 382 -4.35 -3.07 -22.39
N PRO A 383 -5.29 -2.41 -23.09
CA PRO A 383 -4.96 -1.57 -24.24
C PRO A 383 -4.11 -0.34 -23.86
N ARG A 384 -4.22 0.14 -22.60
CA ARG A 384 -3.42 1.27 -22.11
C ARG A 384 -1.93 0.90 -22.01
N LEU A 385 -1.64 -0.29 -21.47
CA LEU A 385 -0.28 -0.77 -21.34
C LEU A 385 0.34 -1.09 -22.72
N ARG A 386 -0.45 -1.63 -23.65
CA ARG A 386 -0.03 -1.79 -25.04
C ARG A 386 0.34 -0.45 -25.69
N ALA A 387 -0.57 0.54 -25.64
CA ALA A 387 -0.31 1.87 -26.20
C ALA A 387 0.91 2.54 -25.56
N TYR A 388 1.13 2.32 -24.26
CA TYR A 388 2.34 2.75 -23.56
C TYR A 388 3.60 2.16 -24.21
N TYR A 389 3.68 0.84 -24.44
CA TYR A 389 4.87 0.26 -25.07
C TYR A 389 5.04 0.65 -26.54
N GLU A 390 3.95 0.70 -27.31
CA GLU A 390 3.99 1.15 -28.71
C GLU A 390 4.55 2.57 -28.83
N SER A 391 4.16 3.48 -27.93
CA SER A 391 4.71 4.84 -27.93
C SER A 391 6.18 4.93 -27.44
N ALA A 392 6.74 3.84 -26.90
CA ALA A 392 8.19 3.70 -26.64
C ALA A 392 8.97 3.13 -27.83
N GLY A 393 8.29 2.86 -28.95
CA GLY A 393 8.89 2.31 -30.17
C GLY A 393 8.86 0.79 -30.25
N TYR A 394 8.16 0.10 -29.34
CA TYR A 394 7.91 -1.33 -29.47
C TYR A 394 6.86 -1.60 -30.54
N ARG A 395 6.98 -2.73 -31.23
CA ARG A 395 6.01 -3.23 -32.20
C ARG A 395 5.45 -4.55 -31.75
N VAL A 396 4.16 -4.77 -31.96
CA VAL A 396 3.53 -6.07 -31.74
C VAL A 396 4.07 -7.07 -32.77
N VAL A 397 4.54 -8.21 -32.29
CA VAL A 397 5.14 -9.28 -33.11
C VAL A 397 4.45 -10.62 -32.92
N GLY A 398 3.47 -10.70 -32.01
CA GLY A 398 2.65 -11.88 -31.82
C GLY A 398 1.74 -11.78 -30.60
N GLU A 399 0.97 -12.83 -30.40
CA GLU A 399 0.17 -13.05 -29.19
C GLU A 399 0.45 -14.46 -28.68
N GLN A 400 0.48 -14.61 -27.37
CA GLN A 400 0.50 -15.89 -26.71
C GLN A 400 -0.86 -16.09 -26.02
N PRO A 401 -1.63 -17.13 -26.38
CA PRO A 401 -2.87 -17.44 -25.70
C PRO A 401 -2.61 -17.89 -24.27
N ALA A 402 -3.60 -17.73 -23.39
CA ALA A 402 -3.55 -18.32 -22.05
C ALA A 402 -3.30 -19.83 -22.17
N LYS A 403 -2.39 -20.36 -21.35
CA LYS A 403 -2.11 -21.81 -21.32
C LYS A 403 -2.60 -22.40 -20.00
N ASP A 404 -3.51 -23.35 -20.06
CA ASP A 404 -3.84 -24.21 -18.92
C ASP A 404 -2.69 -25.21 -18.69
N GLY A 405 -2.24 -25.37 -17.44
CA GLY A 405 -1.27 -26.43 -17.07
C GLY A 405 0.17 -25.99 -16.73
N GLY A 406 0.42 -24.70 -16.42
CA GLY A 406 1.62 -24.27 -15.69
C GLY A 406 2.91 -24.03 -16.49
N LEU A 407 2.89 -24.21 -17.82
CA LEU A 407 4.05 -23.93 -18.71
C LEU A 407 3.96 -22.58 -19.46
N GLY A 408 3.00 -21.72 -19.11
CA GLY A 408 2.83 -20.39 -19.69
C GLY A 408 2.04 -19.44 -18.79
N SER A 409 1.81 -18.22 -19.27
CA SER A 409 1.00 -17.23 -18.55
C SER A 409 -0.45 -17.74 -18.39
N PRO A 410 -1.05 -17.58 -17.19
CA PRO A 410 -2.48 -17.89 -16.97
C PRO A 410 -3.41 -16.95 -17.75
N TYR A 411 -2.86 -15.89 -18.35
CA TYR A 411 -3.58 -14.92 -19.16
C TYR A 411 -2.95 -14.79 -20.54
N ALA A 412 -3.76 -14.42 -21.54
CA ALA A 412 -3.26 -14.10 -22.87
C ALA A 412 -2.39 -12.84 -22.84
N VAL A 413 -1.25 -12.87 -23.51
CA VAL A 413 -0.32 -11.74 -23.58
C VAL A 413 0.00 -11.36 -25.01
N THR A 414 0.17 -10.06 -25.25
CA THR A 414 0.70 -9.51 -26.48
C THR A 414 2.23 -9.46 -26.39
N LEU A 415 2.92 -9.99 -27.38
CA LEU A 415 4.38 -10.01 -27.46
C LEU A 415 4.86 -8.79 -28.25
N LEU A 416 5.77 -8.01 -27.67
CA LEU A 416 6.29 -6.79 -28.28
C LEU A 416 7.82 -6.78 -28.37
N GLU A 417 8.34 -6.25 -29.47
CA GLU A 417 9.78 -6.16 -29.76
C GLU A 417 10.17 -4.76 -30.20
N LYS A 418 11.35 -4.31 -29.79
CA LYS A 418 12.00 -3.07 -30.23
C LYS A 418 13.41 -3.38 -30.67
N ARG A 419 13.78 -2.90 -31.87
CA ARG A 419 15.18 -2.87 -32.31
C ARG A 419 15.91 -1.73 -31.60
N LEU A 420 16.98 -2.07 -30.92
CA LEU A 420 17.86 -1.14 -30.23
C LEU A 420 18.85 -0.55 -31.25
N VAL A 421 19.15 0.74 -31.11
CA VAL A 421 20.05 1.51 -32.00
C VAL A 421 21.15 2.18 -31.20
#